data_AF-A0A940FJW1-F1
#
_entry.id   AF-A0A940FJW1-F1
#
_cell.length_a   1.000
_cell.length_b   1.000
_cell.length_c   1.000
_cell.angle_alpha   90.00
_cell.angle_beta   90.00
_cell.angle_gamma   90.00
#
_symmetry.space_group_name_H-M   'P 1'
#
loop_
_entity.id
_entity.type
_entity.pdbx_description
1 polymer ?
#
loop_
_entity_poly.entity_id
_entity_poly.type
_entity_poly.pdbx_seq_one_letter_code
_entity_poly.pdbx_strand_id
1 'polypeptide(L)'
;MATDNDILKELMETAPGLAGISRENPYKVPQGYFENLVPKVPVQQAPVRKISFGKRTLKYAAAAVVAGLIALTVWYVVPEKNNTIANLDRSVNVQDISDDEIENYIDGDVSVLSYEAAIPSTDIKDEDIRLMFRDISDKELETFLN
;
A
#
# COMPACT_ATOMS: atom_id res chain seq x y z
N MET A 1 -3.28 5.25 71.17
CA MET A 1 -2.23 6.04 71.84
C MET A 1 -0.94 5.24 72.07
N ALA A 2 -0.94 3.90 72.17
CA ALA A 2 0.29 3.11 72.33
C ALA A 2 1.24 3.16 71.10
N THR A 3 0.69 3.17 69.89
CA THR A 3 1.46 3.05 68.63
C THR A 3 2.37 4.24 68.31
N ASP A 4 2.01 5.46 68.72
CA ASP A 4 2.80 6.65 68.36
C ASP A 4 4.12 6.72 69.15
N ASN A 5 4.12 6.22 70.39
CA ASN A 5 5.32 6.12 71.22
C ASN A 5 6.28 5.04 70.71
N ASP A 6 5.76 3.93 70.21
CA ASP A 6 6.56 2.85 69.62
C ASP A 6 7.23 3.32 68.32
N ILE A 7 6.49 4.02 67.46
CA ILE A 7 7.02 4.61 66.21
C ILE A 7 8.10 5.65 66.52
N LEU A 8 7.91 6.50 67.53
CA LEU A 8 8.92 7.48 67.94
C LEU A 8 10.20 6.80 68.44
N LYS A 9 10.08 5.69 69.17
CA LYS A 9 11.21 4.92 69.67
C LYS A 9 12.01 4.26 68.55
N GLU A 10 11.32 3.60 67.60
CA GLU A 10 11.96 3.02 66.41
C GLU A 10 12.63 4.10 65.54
N LEU A 11 12.00 5.27 65.41
CA LEU A 11 12.55 6.39 64.62
C LEU A 11 13.75 7.04 65.31
N MET A 12 13.78 7.13 66.64
CA MET A 12 14.95 7.61 67.39
C MET A 12 16.16 6.68 67.20
N GLU A 13 15.93 5.37 67.08
CA GLU A 13 16.99 4.37 66.87
C GLU A 13 17.52 4.39 65.43
N THR A 14 16.63 4.50 64.44
CA THR A 14 16.98 4.39 63.01
C THR A 14 17.35 5.72 62.36
N ALA A 15 16.73 6.83 62.77
CA ALA A 15 16.91 8.15 62.19
C ALA A 15 16.66 9.28 63.23
N PRO A 16 17.60 9.48 64.19
CA PRO A 16 17.42 10.44 65.29
C PRO A 16 17.20 11.89 64.82
N GLY A 17 17.75 12.26 63.66
CA GLY A 17 17.54 13.58 63.06
C GLY A 17 16.10 13.83 62.62
N LEU A 18 15.40 12.79 62.14
CA LEU A 18 13.98 12.89 61.77
C LEU A 18 13.07 12.86 63.00
N ALA A 19 13.44 12.10 64.03
CA ALA A 19 12.67 12.02 65.29
C ALA A 19 12.59 13.36 66.04
N GLY A 20 13.59 14.24 65.86
CA GLY A 20 13.62 15.58 66.45
C GLY A 20 12.87 16.67 65.67
N ILE A 21 12.39 16.37 64.46
CA ILE A 21 11.69 17.35 63.62
C ILE A 21 10.19 17.35 63.96
N SER A 22 9.60 18.54 64.13
CA SER A 22 8.15 18.66 64.35
C SER A 22 7.38 18.12 63.14
N ARG A 23 6.34 17.33 63.39
CA ARG A 23 5.45 16.75 62.36
C ARG A 23 4.45 17.78 61.84
N GLU A 24 4.96 18.93 61.42
CA GLU A 24 4.19 20.03 60.85
C GLU A 24 4.45 20.11 59.36
N ASN A 25 3.41 20.40 58.57
CA ASN A 25 3.56 20.60 57.14
C ASN A 25 4.18 22.00 56.90
N PRO A 26 5.43 22.10 56.39
CA PRO A 26 6.06 23.40 56.17
C PRO A 26 5.48 24.12 54.96
N TYR A 27 4.70 23.45 54.12
CA TYR A 27 4.14 24.01 52.90
C TYR A 27 2.71 24.48 53.10
N LYS A 28 2.48 25.77 52.82
CA LYS A 28 1.15 26.37 52.77
C LYS A 28 0.97 27.16 51.49
N VAL A 29 -0.16 26.96 50.83
CA VAL A 29 -0.51 27.71 49.62
C VAL A 29 -1.07 29.09 49.99
N PRO A 30 -0.70 30.16 49.27
CA PRO A 30 -1.32 31.47 49.44
C PRO A 30 -2.82 31.46 49.11
N GLN A 31 -3.55 32.42 49.68
CA GLN A 31 -4.93 32.66 49.28
C GLN A 31 -4.98 33.00 47.78
N GLY A 32 -5.88 32.36 47.03
CA GLY A 32 -6.02 32.56 45.59
C GLY A 32 -5.05 31.74 44.71
N TYR A 33 -4.22 30.85 45.26
CA TYR A 33 -3.29 30.01 44.47
C TYR A 33 -3.98 29.26 43.31
N PHE A 34 -5.21 28.81 43.53
CA PHE A 34 -5.97 28.04 42.53
C PHE A 34 -6.84 28.88 41.60
N GLU A 35 -6.93 30.21 41.78
CA GLU A 35 -7.79 31.06 40.94
C GLU A 35 -7.28 31.13 39.49
N ASN A 36 -5.97 30.97 39.29
CA ASN A 36 -5.35 30.96 37.95
C ASN A 36 -5.21 29.56 37.36
N LEU A 37 -5.67 28.51 38.06
CA LEU A 37 -5.62 27.11 37.58
C LEU A 37 -6.82 26.79 36.69
N VAL A 38 -7.22 27.72 35.82
CA VAL A 38 -8.13 27.39 34.73
C VAL A 38 -7.34 26.56 33.73
N PRO A 39 -7.64 25.25 33.56
CA PRO A 39 -6.98 24.47 32.53
C PRO A 39 -7.31 25.14 31.20
N LYS A 40 -6.30 25.74 30.58
CA LYS A 40 -6.38 26.31 29.24
C LYS A 40 -6.42 25.12 28.28
N VAL A 41 -7.52 24.38 28.29
CA VAL A 41 -7.79 23.35 27.30
C VAL A 41 -7.98 24.11 25.99
N PRO A 42 -7.03 24.03 25.04
CA PRO A 42 -7.28 24.62 23.75
C PRO A 42 -8.45 23.82 23.18
N VAL A 43 -9.62 24.45 23.10
CA VAL A 43 -10.76 23.90 22.38
C VAL A 43 -10.38 23.98 20.90
N GLN A 44 -9.48 23.10 20.47
CA GLN A 44 -9.15 22.90 19.08
C GLN A 44 -10.38 22.26 18.47
N GLN A 45 -11.26 23.12 17.96
CA GLN A 45 -12.34 22.72 17.09
C GLN A 45 -11.68 22.06 15.88
N ALA A 46 -11.65 20.73 15.85
CA ALA A 46 -11.09 19.97 14.75
C ALA A 46 -11.83 20.39 13.46
N PRO A 47 -11.13 20.74 12.37
CA PRO A 47 -11.78 21.20 11.16
C PRO A 47 -12.63 20.07 10.56
N VAL A 48 -13.96 20.20 10.65
CA VAL A 48 -14.91 19.27 10.01
C VAL A 48 -14.84 19.51 8.50
N ARG A 49 -14.01 18.73 7.81
CA ARG A 49 -13.95 18.74 6.34
C ARG A 49 -15.09 17.89 5.78
N LYS A 50 -16.00 18.51 5.03
CA LYS A 50 -17.04 17.81 4.28
C LYS A 50 -16.38 17.05 3.13
N ILE A 51 -16.44 15.72 3.17
CA ILE A 51 -15.95 14.86 2.09
C ILE A 51 -17.00 14.86 0.99
N SER A 52 -16.66 15.36 -0.19
CA SER A 52 -17.53 15.26 -1.38
C SER A 52 -17.05 14.12 -2.27
N PHE A 53 -17.95 13.18 -2.59
CA PHE A 53 -17.66 11.98 -3.38
C PHE A 53 -17.84 12.16 -4.89
N GLY A 54 -18.31 13.33 -5.35
CA GLY A 54 -18.87 13.51 -6.69
C GLY A 54 -17.91 13.54 -7.88
N LYS A 55 -16.58 13.59 -7.67
CA LYS A 55 -15.60 13.74 -8.78
C LYS A 55 -14.78 12.48 -9.09
N ARG A 56 -14.90 11.43 -8.28
CA ARG A 56 -14.05 10.22 -8.41
C ARG A 56 -14.72 9.06 -9.15
N THR A 57 -16.05 9.05 -9.27
CA THR A 57 -16.82 7.95 -9.90
C THR A 57 -16.99 8.08 -11.42
N LEU A 58 -16.72 9.26 -11.99
CA LEU A 58 -16.98 9.52 -13.42
C LEU A 58 -16.06 8.73 -14.35
N LYS A 59 -14.81 8.48 -13.93
CA LYS A 59 -13.83 7.70 -14.72
C LYS A 59 -14.27 6.25 -14.92
N TYR A 60 -14.92 5.64 -13.92
CA TYR A 60 -15.41 4.27 -14.01
C TYR A 60 -16.64 4.14 -14.92
N ALA A 61 -17.54 5.13 -14.88
CA ALA A 61 -18.71 5.17 -15.75
C ALA A 61 -18.32 5.25 -17.24
N ALA A 62 -17.32 6.06 -17.60
CA ALA A 62 -16.83 6.13 -18.98
C ALA A 62 -16.24 4.79 -19.45
N ALA A 63 -15.46 4.09 -18.62
CA ALA A 63 -14.90 2.78 -18.95
C ALA A 63 -15.99 1.72 -19.19
N ALA A 64 -17.04 1.69 -18.36
CA ALA A 64 -18.16 0.77 -18.53
C ALA A 64 -18.96 1.02 -19.82
N VAL A 65 -19.11 2.28 -20.23
CA VAL A 65 -19.77 2.64 -21.50
C VAL A 65 -18.95 2.15 -22.69
N VAL A 66 -17.63 2.35 -22.67
CA VAL A 66 -16.74 1.87 -23.75
C VAL A 66 -16.77 0.35 -23.84
N ALA A 67 -16.65 -0.35 -22.70
CA ALA A 67 -16.76 -1.81 -22.65
C ALA A 67 -18.13 -2.33 -23.15
N GLY A 68 -19.21 -1.62 -22.81
CA GLY A 68 -20.56 -1.95 -23.27
C GLY A 68 -20.72 -1.77 -24.78
N LEU A 69 -20.18 -0.70 -25.36
CA LEU A 69 -20.20 -0.50 -26.81
C LEU A 69 -19.39 -1.60 -27.52
N ILE A 70 -18.21 -1.95 -27.01
CA ILE A 70 -17.40 -3.05 -27.56
C ILE A 70 -18.18 -4.37 -27.49
N ALA A 71 -18.78 -4.69 -26.35
CA ALA A 71 -19.58 -5.90 -26.20
C ALA A 71 -20.79 -5.95 -27.16
N LEU A 72 -21.50 -4.83 -27.33
CA LEU A 72 -22.61 -4.73 -28.27
C LEU A 72 -22.14 -4.86 -29.73
N THR A 73 -20.99 -4.29 -30.09
CA THR A 73 -20.44 -4.45 -31.44
C THR A 73 -20.03 -5.89 -31.73
N VAL A 74 -19.43 -6.58 -30.75
CA VAL A 74 -19.07 -8.00 -30.88
C VAL A 74 -20.33 -8.86 -31.00
N TRP A 75 -21.34 -8.62 -30.16
CA TRP A 75 -22.63 -9.30 -30.28
C TRP A 75 -23.23 -9.13 -31.67
N TYR A 76 -23.29 -7.89 -32.18
CA TYR A 76 -23.94 -7.61 -33.46
C TYR A 76 -23.21 -8.20 -34.68
N VAL A 77 -21.87 -8.26 -34.65
CA VAL A 77 -21.06 -8.67 -35.80
C VAL A 77 -20.83 -10.19 -35.84
N VAL A 78 -20.90 -10.89 -34.70
CA VAL A 78 -20.67 -12.34 -34.64
C VAL A 78 -21.96 -13.10 -34.91
N PRO A 79 -22.10 -13.81 -36.06
CA PRO A 79 -23.25 -14.67 -36.29
C PRO A 79 -23.27 -15.81 -35.26
N GLU A 80 -24.43 -16.09 -34.67
CA GLU A 80 -24.62 -17.12 -33.63
C GLU A 80 -24.07 -18.48 -34.08
N LYS A 81 -22.84 -18.78 -33.67
CA LYS A 81 -22.33 -20.14 -33.56
C LYS A 81 -22.28 -20.48 -32.08
N ASN A 82 -23.38 -21.04 -31.62
CA ASN A 82 -23.61 -21.84 -30.42
C ASN A 82 -22.47 -21.83 -29.38
N ASN A 83 -22.68 -21.07 -28.30
CA ASN A 83 -22.15 -21.25 -26.94
C ASN A 83 -20.84 -22.06 -26.81
N THR A 84 -19.72 -21.43 -27.16
CA THR A 84 -18.45 -21.72 -26.50
C THR A 84 -18.08 -20.50 -25.67
N ILE A 85 -18.28 -20.63 -24.35
CA ILE A 85 -17.57 -19.79 -23.39
C ILE A 85 -16.09 -19.99 -23.74
N ALA A 86 -15.48 -19.00 -24.38
CA ALA A 86 -14.06 -19.03 -24.65
C ALA A 86 -13.36 -19.07 -23.28
N ASN A 87 -12.92 -20.27 -22.88
CA ASN A 87 -11.76 -20.34 -22.01
C ASN A 87 -10.70 -19.50 -22.70
N LEU A 88 -10.28 -18.41 -22.05
CA LEU A 88 -9.11 -17.64 -22.45
C LEU A 88 -7.86 -18.48 -22.11
N ASP A 89 -7.80 -19.69 -22.66
CA ASP A 89 -6.57 -20.43 -22.77
C ASP A 89 -5.99 -20.03 -24.12
N ARG A 90 -5.25 -18.92 -24.11
CA ARG A 90 -4.45 -18.51 -25.26
C ARG A 90 -3.18 -19.34 -25.25
N SER A 91 -3.30 -20.66 -25.38
CA SER A 91 -2.19 -21.50 -25.81
C SER A 91 -2.00 -21.21 -27.29
N VAL A 92 -1.11 -20.26 -27.59
CA VAL A 92 -0.66 -19.99 -28.96
C VAL A 92 0.05 -21.25 -29.44
N ASN A 93 -0.59 -22.00 -30.34
CA ASN A 93 0.03 -23.15 -30.97
C ASN A 93 1.09 -22.63 -31.95
N VAL A 94 2.36 -22.66 -31.52
CA VAL A 94 3.51 -22.10 -32.27
C VAL A 94 3.65 -22.75 -33.66
N GLN A 95 3.06 -23.94 -33.88
CA GLN A 95 3.11 -24.66 -35.16
C GLN A 95 2.22 -24.07 -36.25
N ASP A 96 1.23 -23.22 -35.91
CA ASP A 96 0.27 -22.67 -36.88
C ASP A 96 0.56 -21.20 -37.23
N ILE A 97 1.67 -20.63 -36.76
CA ILE A 97 2.04 -19.24 -37.05
C ILE A 97 2.74 -19.18 -38.40
N SER A 98 2.29 -18.29 -39.28
CA SER A 98 2.92 -18.04 -40.58
C SER A 98 4.27 -17.34 -40.40
N ASP A 99 5.26 -17.66 -41.23
CA ASP A 99 6.59 -17.03 -41.18
C ASP A 99 6.50 -15.49 -41.25
N ASP A 100 5.58 -14.95 -42.08
CA ASP A 100 5.30 -13.51 -42.19
C ASP A 100 4.77 -12.88 -40.88
N GLU A 101 4.05 -13.67 -40.07
CA GLU A 101 3.46 -13.22 -38.80
C GLU A 101 4.52 -13.25 -37.68
N ILE A 102 5.45 -14.20 -37.75
CA ILE A 102 6.66 -14.26 -36.90
C ILE A 102 7.56 -13.06 -37.22
N GLU A 103 7.75 -12.71 -38.49
CA GLU A 103 8.55 -11.56 -38.91
C GLU A 103 7.94 -10.25 -38.38
N ASN A 104 6.62 -10.07 -38.49
CA ASN A 104 5.93 -8.91 -37.92
C ASN A 104 5.95 -8.89 -36.38
N TYR A 105 6.08 -10.03 -35.71
CA TYR A 105 6.23 -10.09 -34.26
C TYR A 105 7.65 -9.75 -33.80
N ILE A 106 8.66 -10.07 -34.59
CA ILE A 106 10.07 -9.76 -34.30
C ILE A 106 10.38 -8.29 -34.61
N ASP A 107 9.84 -7.77 -35.73
CA ASP A 107 10.02 -6.37 -36.16
C ASP A 107 9.04 -5.42 -35.44
N GLY A 108 7.91 -5.96 -34.99
CA GLY A 108 6.95 -5.28 -34.13
C GLY A 108 7.47 -5.19 -32.72
N ASP A 109 8.04 -4.02 -32.38
CA ASP A 109 8.29 -3.54 -31.03
C ASP A 109 7.34 -4.19 -30.01
N VAL A 110 7.90 -4.84 -28.97
CA VAL A 110 7.19 -5.51 -27.86
C VAL A 110 6.39 -4.46 -27.08
N SER A 111 5.30 -4.01 -27.69
CA SER A 111 4.39 -2.98 -27.21
C SER A 111 3.01 -3.57 -26.89
N VAL A 112 2.86 -4.90 -26.99
CA VAL A 112 1.68 -5.61 -26.49
C VAL A 112 2.05 -6.20 -25.12
N LEU A 113 1.81 -5.40 -24.08
CA LEU A 113 1.77 -5.69 -22.63
C LEU A 113 2.65 -4.74 -21.81
N SER A 114 2.37 -3.43 -21.84
CA SER A 114 2.79 -2.57 -20.74
C SER A 114 1.71 -1.57 -20.35
N TYR A 115 1.23 -1.75 -19.11
CA TYR A 115 0.61 -0.70 -18.37
C TYR A 115 1.69 0.35 -18.05
N GLU A 116 1.41 1.60 -18.41
CA GLU A 116 1.97 2.88 -17.96
C GLU A 116 3.26 2.86 -17.08
N ALA A 117 4.42 3.17 -17.67
CA ALA A 117 5.43 4.10 -17.13
C ALA A 117 6.65 4.20 -18.07
N ALA A 118 7.20 5.40 -18.19
CA ALA A 118 8.36 5.74 -19.02
C ALA A 118 9.54 4.75 -18.92
N ILE A 119 9.91 4.15 -20.05
CA ILE A 119 11.24 3.56 -20.29
C ILE A 119 11.76 4.24 -21.57
N PRO A 120 12.99 4.79 -21.59
CA PRO A 120 13.55 5.34 -22.80
C PRO A 120 13.75 4.18 -23.79
N SER A 121 13.33 4.36 -25.04
CA SER A 121 13.56 3.42 -26.13
C SER A 121 15.06 3.12 -26.25
N THR A 122 15.51 2.04 -25.62
CA THR A 122 16.85 1.50 -25.81
C THR A 122 16.77 0.59 -27.02
N ASP A 123 17.40 1.03 -28.10
CA ASP A 123 17.66 0.28 -29.31
C ASP A 123 18.45 -1.00 -28.93
N ILE A 124 17.76 -2.14 -28.80
CA ILE A 124 18.38 -3.41 -28.41
C ILE A 124 19.15 -3.91 -29.63
N LYS A 125 20.47 -4.03 -29.51
CA LYS A 125 21.31 -4.50 -30.62
C LYS A 125 21.37 -6.03 -30.61
N ASP A 126 21.56 -6.62 -31.78
CA ASP A 126 21.71 -8.08 -31.95
C ASP A 126 22.79 -8.69 -31.05
N GLU A 127 23.84 -7.92 -30.75
CA GLU A 127 24.91 -8.34 -29.86
C GLU A 127 24.45 -8.46 -28.40
N ASP A 128 23.52 -7.62 -27.96
CA ASP A 128 22.98 -7.65 -26.59
C ASP A 128 22.11 -8.90 -26.38
N ILE A 129 21.34 -9.27 -27.41
CA ILE A 129 20.54 -10.51 -27.43
C ILE A 129 21.47 -11.73 -27.34
N ARG A 130 22.54 -11.75 -28.12
CA ARG A 130 23.54 -12.84 -28.09
C ARG A 130 24.20 -13.01 -26.73
N LEU A 131 24.47 -11.91 -26.02
CA LEU A 131 25.03 -11.95 -24.67
C LEU A 131 24.03 -12.48 -23.63
N MET A 132 22.74 -12.21 -23.79
CA MET A 132 21.69 -12.72 -22.88
C MET A 132 21.48 -14.23 -23.02
N PHE A 133 21.63 -14.78 -24.23
CA PHE A 133 21.45 -16.21 -24.50
C PHE A 133 22.73 -17.03 -24.45
N ARG A 134 23.90 -16.40 -24.25
CA ARG A 134 25.21 -17.08 -24.25
C ARG A 134 25.30 -18.22 -23.24
N ASP A 135 24.66 -18.06 -22.09
CA ASP A 135 24.78 -18.98 -20.97
C ASP A 135 23.60 -19.99 -20.93
N ILE A 136 22.66 -19.91 -21.89
CA ILE A 136 21.55 -20.87 -22.03
C ILE A 136 22.00 -22.01 -22.94
N SER A 137 21.82 -23.24 -22.45
CA SER A 137 22.17 -24.47 -23.17
C SER A 137 21.05 -24.87 -24.13
N ASP A 138 21.40 -25.35 -25.32
CA ASP A 138 20.45 -25.85 -26.34
C ASP A 138 19.49 -26.91 -25.76
N LYS A 139 19.97 -27.71 -24.80
CA LYS A 139 19.16 -28.74 -24.14
C LYS A 139 18.04 -28.17 -23.26
N GLU A 140 18.26 -27.00 -22.67
CA GLU A 140 17.24 -26.30 -21.87
C GLU A 140 16.21 -25.62 -22.79
N LEU A 141 16.63 -25.16 -23.97
CA LEU A 141 15.73 -24.62 -24.99
C LEU A 141 14.80 -25.70 -25.56
N GLU A 142 15.30 -26.90 -25.84
CA GLU A 142 14.47 -28.02 -26.30
C GLU A 142 13.43 -28.46 -25.26
N THR A 143 13.73 -28.31 -23.97
CA THR A 143 12.78 -28.62 -22.89
C THR A 143 11.64 -27.61 -22.81
N PHE A 144 11.85 -26.39 -23.30
CA PHE A 144 10.82 -25.34 -23.35
C PHE A 144 9.91 -25.44 -24.59
N LEU A 145 10.34 -26.16 -25.63
CA LEU A 145 9.64 -26.32 -26.91
C LEU A 145 8.75 -27.59 -26.96
N ASN A 146 8.87 -28.49 -25.97
CA ASN A 146 8.04 -29.70 -25.80
C ASN A 146 7.11 -29.56 -24.61
#